data_AF-A0A944PB73-F1
#
_entry.id   AF-A0A944PB73-F1
#
_cell.length_a   1.000
_cell.length_b   1.000
_cell.length_c   1.000
_cell.angle_alpha   90.00
_cell.angle_beta   90.00
_cell.angle_gamma   90.00
#
_symmetry.space_group_name_H-M   'P 1'
#
loop_
_entity.id
_entity.type
_entity.pdbx_description
1 polymer ?
#
loop_
_entity_poly.entity_id
_entity_poly.type
_entity_poly.pdbx_seq_one_letter_code
_entity_poly.pdbx_strand_id
1 'polypeptide(L)'
;MSTSKDMENPESRFSAILGSAARLPGVRIDRASYLRRALARHCSEAEIRRAVELSPALAGIPLEVLDRVANESITFETAKVSAFSAAAGMPGLLALPATVPADLAQYAGHVLRIAQKLAYLYSWPDLFSEDADLDDATKNVLTLFVGVMFGTQSANTAVGKVATMMSREVARKLPQKALTQGVVYPVVKKVAGYLGVEMTKQTFAKSVSKAIPVVGAVLSGGLTLATFRPMAKRLKKHLSGLDLARPAPGVVIGEVVAVHDSPLSGRDRAF
;
A
#
# COMPACT_ATOMS: atom_id res chain seq x y z
N MET A 1 20.10 -30.34 -5.59
CA MET A 1 20.05 -30.16 -4.12
C MET A 1 20.44 -28.71 -3.73
N SER A 2 19.75 -27.69 -4.25
CA SER A 2 20.10 -26.26 -4.02
C SER A 2 19.03 -25.50 -3.23
N THR A 3 17.86 -26.10 -2.99
CA THR A 3 16.65 -25.41 -2.53
C THR A 3 16.52 -25.29 -1.00
N SER A 4 17.33 -26.01 -0.22
CA SER A 4 17.20 -26.03 1.25
C SER A 4 17.91 -24.87 1.96
N LYS A 5 18.97 -24.29 1.37
CA LYS A 5 19.77 -23.24 2.03
C LYS A 5 19.19 -21.83 1.84
N ASP A 6 18.49 -21.57 0.73
CA ASP A 6 17.90 -20.26 0.44
C ASP A 6 16.72 -19.91 1.37
N MET A 7 16.07 -20.92 1.96
CA MET A 7 15.02 -20.75 2.96
C MET A 7 15.54 -20.53 4.38
N GLU A 8 16.85 -20.54 4.63
CA GLU A 8 17.41 -20.13 5.94
C GLU A 8 17.45 -18.61 6.10
N ASN A 9 17.48 -17.85 5.00
CA ASN A 9 17.51 -16.40 5.02
C ASN A 9 16.10 -15.81 5.32
N PRO A 10 15.93 -15.02 6.40
CA PRO A 10 14.66 -14.36 6.69
C PRO A 10 14.12 -13.49 5.54
N GLU A 11 14.99 -12.84 4.76
CA GLU A 11 14.58 -12.04 3.59
C GLU A 11 13.86 -12.90 2.53
N SER A 12 14.44 -14.07 2.22
CA SER A 12 13.86 -15.02 1.27
C SER A 12 12.52 -15.58 1.77
N ARG A 13 12.40 -15.84 3.08
CA ARG A 13 11.14 -16.28 3.70
C ARG A 13 10.04 -15.24 3.55
N PHE A 14 10.34 -13.98 3.86
CA PHE A 14 9.37 -12.90 3.67
C PHE A 14 8.97 -12.77 2.20
N SER A 15 9.94 -12.84 1.29
CA SER A 15 9.70 -12.78 -0.15
C SER A 15 8.78 -13.92 -0.64
N ALA A 16 8.95 -15.13 -0.10
CA ALA A 16 8.09 -16.27 -0.38
C ALA A 16 6.66 -16.07 0.17
N ILE A 17 6.51 -15.52 1.37
CA ILE A 17 5.20 -15.16 1.97
C ILE A 17 4.51 -14.11 1.10
N LEU A 18 5.23 -13.04 0.74
CA LEU A 18 4.74 -11.95 -0.09
C LEU A 18 4.29 -12.46 -1.47
N GLY A 19 5.12 -13.28 -2.13
CA GLY A 19 4.80 -13.88 -3.42
C GLY A 19 3.59 -14.81 -3.36
N SER A 20 3.50 -15.64 -2.31
CA SER A 20 2.35 -16.53 -2.08
C SER A 20 1.06 -15.74 -1.86
N ALA A 21 1.11 -14.71 -1.02
CA ALA A 21 -0.02 -13.84 -0.73
C ALA A 21 -0.49 -13.07 -1.97
N ALA A 22 0.43 -12.52 -2.77
CA ALA A 22 0.11 -11.74 -3.97
C ALA A 22 -0.55 -12.56 -5.09
N ARG A 23 -0.45 -13.90 -5.05
CA ARG A 23 -1.10 -14.83 -5.98
C ARG A 23 -2.50 -15.25 -5.52
N LEU A 24 -2.88 -14.95 -4.28
CA LEU A 24 -4.22 -15.30 -3.79
C LEU A 24 -5.30 -14.46 -4.50
N PRO A 25 -6.44 -15.08 -4.87
CA PRO A 25 -7.54 -14.38 -5.51
C PRO A 25 -8.00 -13.15 -4.73
N GLY A 26 -8.12 -12.03 -5.45
CA GLY A 26 -8.55 -10.75 -4.88
C GLY A 26 -7.48 -10.01 -4.08
N VAL A 27 -6.27 -10.53 -3.86
CA VAL A 27 -5.23 -9.76 -3.14
C VAL A 27 -4.77 -8.55 -3.94
N ARG A 28 -4.65 -8.68 -5.26
CA ARG A 28 -4.35 -7.57 -6.16
C ARG A 28 -5.58 -6.69 -6.31
N ILE A 29 -5.45 -5.44 -5.89
CA ILE A 29 -6.50 -4.45 -5.95
C ILE A 29 -6.32 -3.68 -7.26
N ASP A 30 -7.31 -3.79 -8.14
CA ASP A 30 -7.43 -2.90 -9.30
C ASP A 30 -7.70 -1.47 -8.81
N ARG A 31 -6.75 -0.56 -9.07
CA ARG A 31 -6.80 0.82 -8.55
C ARG A 31 -8.03 1.56 -9.05
N ALA A 32 -8.31 1.50 -10.35
CA ALA A 32 -9.40 2.22 -10.96
C ALA A 32 -10.77 1.80 -10.39
N SER A 33 -11.05 0.49 -10.34
CA SER A 33 -12.28 -0.05 -9.77
C SER A 33 -12.37 0.19 -8.27
N TYR A 34 -11.26 0.12 -7.54
CA TYR A 34 -11.25 0.45 -6.12
C TYR A 34 -11.58 1.92 -5.87
N LEU A 35 -10.90 2.85 -6.54
CA LEU A 35 -11.14 4.29 -6.39
C LEU A 35 -12.59 4.65 -6.74
N ARG A 36 -13.13 4.16 -7.86
CA ARG A 36 -14.55 4.36 -8.23
C ARG A 36 -15.49 3.95 -7.10
N ARG A 37 -15.34 2.73 -6.58
CA ARG A 37 -16.21 2.21 -5.51
C ARG A 37 -16.02 2.93 -4.18
N ALA A 38 -14.77 3.21 -3.81
CA ALA A 38 -14.42 3.78 -2.52
C ALA A 38 -14.85 5.24 -2.39
N LEU A 39 -14.79 5.99 -3.50
CA LEU A 39 -15.11 7.43 -3.54
C LEU A 39 -16.57 7.71 -3.93
N ALA A 40 -17.31 6.74 -4.49
CA ALA A 40 -18.69 6.92 -4.99
C ALA A 40 -19.67 7.59 -4.02
N ARG A 41 -19.51 7.38 -2.70
CA ARG A 41 -20.40 7.96 -1.68
C ARG A 41 -19.98 9.35 -1.19
N HIS A 42 -18.79 9.82 -1.60
CA HIS A 42 -18.15 10.99 -1.02
C HIS A 42 -17.72 12.03 -2.05
N CYS A 43 -17.67 11.66 -3.34
CA CYS A 43 -17.17 12.52 -4.42
C CYS A 43 -18.12 12.49 -5.62
N SER A 44 -18.07 13.55 -6.42
CA SER A 44 -18.76 13.63 -7.72
C SER A 44 -18.11 12.70 -8.74
N GLU A 45 -18.88 12.31 -9.77
CA GLU A 45 -18.37 11.53 -10.89
C GLU A 45 -17.17 12.19 -11.60
N ALA A 46 -17.14 13.53 -11.64
CA ALA A 46 -16.03 14.27 -12.24
C ALA A 46 -14.73 14.15 -11.41
N GLU A 47 -14.83 14.26 -10.08
CA GLU A 47 -13.69 14.04 -9.18
C GLU A 47 -13.21 12.60 -9.24
N ILE A 48 -14.13 11.63 -9.29
CA ILE A 48 -13.79 10.21 -9.39
C ILE A 48 -13.06 9.90 -10.69
N ARG A 49 -13.55 10.40 -11.84
CA ARG A 49 -12.87 10.24 -13.13
C ARG A 49 -11.45 10.81 -13.08
N ARG A 50 -11.29 12.05 -12.58
CA ARG A 50 -9.98 12.68 -12.38
C ARG A 50 -9.08 11.87 -11.43
N ALA A 51 -9.62 11.32 -10.35
CA ALA A 51 -8.84 10.55 -9.38
C ALA A 51 -8.31 9.25 -9.97
N VAL A 52 -9.11 8.61 -10.84
CA VAL A 52 -8.71 7.41 -11.58
C VAL A 52 -7.64 7.74 -12.63
N GLU A 53 -7.86 8.76 -13.45
CA GLU A 53 -6.95 9.16 -14.55
C GLU A 53 -5.62 9.73 -14.04
N LEU A 54 -5.67 10.49 -12.95
CA LEU A 54 -4.53 11.14 -12.32
C LEU A 54 -4.32 10.51 -10.94
N SER A 55 -4.71 11.22 -9.88
CA SER A 55 -4.65 10.75 -8.51
C SER A 55 -5.71 11.47 -7.67
N PRO A 56 -6.10 10.92 -6.50
CA PRO A 56 -7.05 11.61 -5.61
C PRO A 56 -6.60 13.02 -5.21
N ALA A 57 -5.31 13.23 -4.95
CA ALA A 57 -4.76 14.56 -4.66
C ALA A 57 -4.88 15.52 -5.86
N LEU A 58 -4.53 15.07 -7.08
CA LEU A 58 -4.67 15.89 -8.29
C LEU A 58 -6.13 16.08 -8.72
N ALA A 59 -7.03 15.21 -8.26
CA ALA A 59 -8.47 15.39 -8.38
C ALA A 59 -9.03 16.45 -7.42
N GLY A 60 -8.20 17.00 -6.53
CA GLY A 60 -8.60 18.01 -5.55
C GLY A 60 -9.42 17.44 -4.40
N ILE A 61 -9.43 16.11 -4.21
CA ILE A 61 -10.20 15.48 -3.15
C ILE A 61 -9.56 15.84 -1.80
N PRO A 62 -10.30 16.45 -0.86
CA PRO A 62 -9.76 16.86 0.43
C PRO A 62 -9.20 15.68 1.21
N LEU A 63 -8.10 15.90 1.93
CA LEU A 63 -7.44 14.85 2.71
C LEU A 63 -8.38 14.24 3.75
N GLU A 64 -9.30 15.04 4.30
CA GLU A 64 -10.31 14.62 5.27
C GLU A 64 -11.27 13.57 4.68
N VAL A 65 -11.62 13.70 3.39
CA VAL A 65 -12.43 12.72 2.67
C VAL A 65 -11.64 11.43 2.46
N LEU A 66 -10.39 11.54 2.00
CA LEU A 66 -9.51 10.39 1.83
C LEU A 66 -9.29 9.63 3.15
N ASP A 67 -9.11 10.37 4.24
CA ASP A 67 -8.96 9.82 5.58
C ASP A 67 -10.18 9.07 6.09
N ARG A 68 -11.39 9.54 5.74
CA ARG A 68 -12.65 8.87 6.03
C ARG A 68 -12.75 7.55 5.26
N VAL A 69 -12.52 7.58 3.94
CA VAL A 69 -12.57 6.40 3.07
C VAL A 69 -11.48 5.37 3.42
N ALA A 70 -10.31 5.84 3.85
CA ALA A 70 -9.24 5.00 4.37
C ALA A 70 -9.66 4.28 5.65
N ASN A 71 -10.30 4.99 6.60
CA ASN A 71 -10.82 4.39 7.82
C ASN A 71 -11.94 3.37 7.54
N GLU A 72 -12.81 3.61 6.56
CA GLU A 72 -13.81 2.64 6.08
C GLU A 72 -13.12 1.37 5.54
N SER A 73 -12.09 1.55 4.72
CA SER A 73 -11.31 0.45 4.14
C SER A 73 -10.58 -0.38 5.21
N ILE A 74 -9.99 0.28 6.21
CA ILE A 74 -9.36 -0.37 7.36
C ILE A 74 -10.41 -1.17 8.13
N THR A 75 -11.56 -0.57 8.44
CA THR A 75 -12.63 -1.23 9.21
C THR A 75 -13.14 -2.47 8.49
N PHE A 76 -13.37 -2.37 7.18
CA PHE A 76 -13.80 -3.48 6.35
C PHE A 76 -12.80 -4.64 6.31
N GLU A 77 -11.51 -4.36 6.02
CA GLU A 77 -10.50 -5.42 5.99
C GLU A 77 -10.25 -6.01 7.38
N THR A 78 -10.26 -5.17 8.44
CA THR A 78 -10.12 -5.63 9.83
C THR A 78 -11.24 -6.59 10.20
N ALA A 79 -12.50 -6.26 9.87
CA ALA A 79 -13.65 -7.13 10.15
C ALA A 79 -13.52 -8.46 9.39
N LYS A 80 -13.12 -8.43 8.12
CA LYS A 80 -12.90 -9.64 7.32
C LYS A 80 -11.81 -10.54 7.89
N VAL A 81 -10.62 -10.01 8.12
CA VAL A 81 -9.50 -10.81 8.62
C VAL A 81 -9.77 -11.33 10.03
N SER A 82 -10.46 -10.55 10.88
CA SER A 82 -10.88 -10.98 12.22
C SER A 82 -11.93 -12.09 12.16
N ALA A 83 -12.91 -12.00 11.24
CA ALA A 83 -13.92 -13.05 11.04
C ALA A 83 -13.28 -14.35 10.53
N PHE A 84 -12.33 -14.26 9.59
CA PHE A 84 -11.56 -15.42 9.14
C PHE A 84 -10.77 -16.05 10.29
N SER A 85 -10.06 -15.25 11.09
CA SER A 85 -9.35 -15.74 12.28
C SER A 85 -10.30 -16.40 13.30
N ALA A 86 -11.47 -15.82 13.56
CA ALA A 86 -12.46 -16.41 14.45
C ALA A 86 -13.02 -17.76 13.94
N ALA A 87 -13.23 -17.89 12.63
CA ALA A 87 -13.72 -19.13 12.02
C ALA A 87 -12.63 -20.22 11.91
N ALA A 88 -11.37 -19.82 11.76
CA ALA A 88 -10.23 -20.71 11.54
C ALA A 88 -9.64 -21.29 12.82
N GLY A 89 -10.43 -21.55 13.88
CA GLY A 89 -9.98 -22.19 15.13
C GLY A 89 -9.36 -23.59 15.00
N MET A 90 -8.98 -24.04 13.81
CA MET A 90 -8.32 -25.31 13.53
C MET A 90 -6.80 -25.15 13.36
N PRO A 91 -5.98 -25.95 14.07
CA PRO A 91 -4.57 -26.12 13.76
C PRO A 91 -4.42 -26.61 12.32
N GLY A 92 -3.76 -25.83 11.47
CA GLY A 92 -3.64 -26.08 10.04
C GLY A 92 -3.04 -27.45 9.68
N LEU A 93 -3.50 -27.97 8.54
CA LEU A 93 -2.95 -29.12 7.80
C LEU A 93 -1.41 -29.13 7.88
N LEU A 94 -0.86 -30.29 8.26
CA LEU A 94 0.55 -30.71 8.24
C LEU A 94 1.45 -29.76 7.42
N ALA A 95 2.16 -28.87 8.11
CA ALA A 95 3.14 -27.99 7.48
C ALA A 95 4.34 -28.83 7.01
N LEU A 96 4.56 -28.89 5.69
CA LEU A 96 5.85 -29.27 5.14
C LEU A 96 6.86 -28.17 5.53
N PRO A 97 8.08 -28.51 5.98
CA PRO A 97 9.10 -27.52 6.36
C PRO A 97 9.53 -26.59 5.21
N ALA A 98 9.06 -26.85 3.97
CA ALA A 98 9.42 -26.12 2.76
C ALA A 98 8.34 -25.18 2.21
N THR A 99 7.11 -25.14 2.75
CA THR A 99 6.01 -24.33 2.16
C THR A 99 5.47 -23.25 3.11
N VAL A 100 5.08 -22.10 2.57
CA VAL A 100 4.41 -21.04 3.34
C VAL A 100 3.05 -21.57 3.83
N PRO A 101 2.75 -21.52 5.15
CA PRO A 101 1.46 -21.92 5.67
C PRO A 101 0.32 -21.09 5.06
N ALA A 102 -0.81 -21.73 4.73
CA ALA A 102 -1.92 -21.08 4.03
C ALA A 102 -2.56 -19.96 4.86
N ASP A 103 -2.66 -20.13 6.17
CA ASP A 103 -3.12 -19.15 7.14
C ASP A 103 -2.23 -17.89 7.16
N LEU A 104 -0.90 -18.09 7.11
CA LEU A 104 0.06 -17.00 7.01
C LEU A 104 -0.04 -16.27 5.66
N ALA A 105 -0.16 -17.00 4.56
CA ALA A 105 -0.35 -16.42 3.23
C ALA A 105 -1.66 -15.62 3.15
N GLN A 106 -2.74 -16.13 3.74
CA GLN A 106 -4.05 -15.44 3.78
C GLN A 106 -3.99 -14.17 4.63
N TYR A 107 -3.37 -14.22 5.81
CA TYR A 107 -3.15 -13.05 6.66
C TYR A 107 -2.31 -12.00 5.93
N ALA A 108 -1.18 -12.40 5.34
CA ALA A 108 -0.36 -11.54 4.50
C ALA A 108 -1.16 -10.96 3.33
N GLY A 109 -2.06 -11.74 2.72
CA GLY A 109 -2.98 -11.29 1.67
C GLY A 109 -3.84 -10.11 2.12
N HIS A 110 -4.41 -10.16 3.33
CA HIS A 110 -5.17 -9.03 3.88
C HIS A 110 -4.30 -7.81 4.19
N VAL A 111 -3.07 -8.02 4.68
CA VAL A 111 -2.08 -6.96 4.88
C VAL A 111 -1.77 -6.25 3.55
N LEU A 112 -1.54 -7.01 2.47
CA LEU A 112 -1.27 -6.45 1.15
C LEU A 112 -2.49 -5.74 0.55
N ARG A 113 -3.70 -6.28 0.74
CA ARG A 113 -4.93 -5.63 0.29
C ARG A 113 -5.11 -4.26 0.92
N ILE A 114 -4.95 -4.15 2.24
CA ILE A 114 -5.11 -2.86 2.92
C ILE A 114 -3.96 -1.90 2.56
N ALA A 115 -2.74 -2.39 2.39
CA ALA A 115 -1.60 -1.56 1.96
C ALA A 115 -1.86 -0.92 0.59
N GLN A 116 -2.31 -1.69 -0.40
CA GLN A 116 -2.66 -1.19 -1.73
C GLN A 116 -3.79 -0.16 -1.67
N LYS A 117 -4.89 -0.48 -0.96
CA LYS A 117 -6.04 0.42 -0.81
C LYS A 117 -5.64 1.78 -0.24
N LEU A 118 -4.85 1.78 0.83
CA LEU A 118 -4.36 3.01 1.44
C LEU A 118 -3.42 3.76 0.49
N ALA A 119 -2.49 3.06 -0.16
CA ALA A 119 -1.58 3.67 -1.14
C ALA A 119 -2.36 4.38 -2.26
N TYR A 120 -3.38 3.74 -2.83
CA TYR A 120 -4.19 4.33 -3.91
C TYR A 120 -4.99 5.55 -3.45
N LEU A 121 -5.57 5.52 -2.25
CA LEU A 121 -6.25 6.70 -1.68
C LEU A 121 -5.28 7.87 -1.49
N TYR A 122 -4.04 7.60 -1.09
CA TYR A 122 -3.00 8.61 -0.90
C TYR A 122 -2.11 8.78 -2.14
N SER A 123 -2.71 8.66 -3.33
CA SER A 123 -2.13 9.03 -4.63
C SER A 123 -0.92 8.24 -5.10
N TRP A 124 -0.66 7.06 -4.55
CA TRP A 124 0.30 6.15 -5.17
C TRP A 124 -0.25 5.61 -6.49
N PRO A 125 0.61 5.37 -7.51
CA PRO A 125 0.23 4.81 -8.78
C PRO A 125 -0.17 3.35 -8.61
N ASP A 126 -0.63 2.73 -9.69
CA ASP A 126 -0.79 1.28 -9.75
C ASP A 126 0.50 0.60 -9.30
N LEU A 127 0.36 -0.25 -8.29
CA LEU A 127 1.49 -0.97 -7.72
C LEU A 127 1.79 -2.20 -8.55
N PHE A 128 0.78 -2.82 -9.15
CA PHE A 128 0.95 -3.99 -10.00
C PHE A 128 0.92 -3.54 -11.46
N SER A 129 1.93 -3.94 -12.24
CA SER A 129 1.88 -3.88 -13.70
C SER A 129 0.79 -4.81 -14.25
N GLU A 130 0.40 -4.59 -15.51
CA GLU A 130 -0.56 -5.45 -16.22
C GLU A 130 -0.07 -6.92 -16.32
N ASP A 131 1.25 -7.12 -16.25
CA ASP A 131 1.85 -8.45 -16.18
C ASP A 131 1.49 -9.18 -14.89
N ALA A 132 1.09 -10.44 -15.03
CA ALA A 132 0.62 -11.28 -13.94
C ALA A 132 1.70 -11.62 -12.88
N ASP A 133 2.96 -11.26 -13.09
CA ASP A 133 4.01 -11.47 -12.08
C ASP A 133 4.32 -10.22 -11.26
N LEU A 134 4.58 -10.45 -9.98
CA LEU A 134 4.94 -9.41 -9.02
C LEU A 134 6.36 -8.94 -9.37
N ASP A 135 6.48 -7.78 -10.03
CA ASP A 135 7.79 -7.20 -10.35
C ASP A 135 8.56 -6.83 -9.06
N ASP A 136 9.87 -6.65 -9.17
CA ASP A 136 10.72 -6.45 -7.99
C ASP A 136 10.50 -5.08 -7.34
N ALA A 137 10.17 -4.03 -8.09
CA ALA A 137 9.83 -2.74 -7.48
C ALA A 137 8.54 -2.81 -6.68
N THR A 138 7.55 -3.55 -7.15
CA THR A 138 6.29 -3.83 -6.48
C THR A 138 6.54 -4.60 -5.19
N LYS A 139 7.35 -5.66 -5.25
CA LYS A 139 7.79 -6.39 -4.04
C LYS A 139 8.41 -5.44 -3.04
N ASN A 140 9.33 -4.60 -3.52
CA ASN A 140 10.13 -3.74 -2.66
C ASN A 140 9.30 -2.62 -2.03
N VAL A 141 8.38 -2.00 -2.76
CA VAL A 141 7.50 -0.97 -2.19
C VAL A 141 6.47 -1.58 -1.22
N LEU A 142 5.90 -2.76 -1.53
CA LEU A 142 5.00 -3.46 -0.62
C LEU A 142 5.74 -3.89 0.65
N THR A 143 6.98 -4.36 0.54
CA THR A 143 7.87 -4.66 1.68
C THR A 143 8.01 -3.44 2.60
N LEU A 144 8.26 -2.26 2.01
CA LEU A 144 8.37 -1.02 2.80
C LEU A 144 7.04 -0.65 3.46
N PHE A 145 5.90 -0.75 2.77
CA PHE A 145 4.59 -0.50 3.38
C PHE A 145 4.30 -1.45 4.54
N VAL A 146 4.59 -2.75 4.40
CA VAL A 146 4.48 -3.71 5.51
C VAL A 146 5.45 -3.33 6.63
N GLY A 147 6.67 -2.89 6.32
CA GLY A 147 7.60 -2.35 7.29
C GLY A 147 7.04 -1.17 8.10
N VAL A 148 6.34 -0.24 7.45
CA VAL A 148 5.65 0.88 8.11
C VAL A 148 4.52 0.37 9.01
N MET A 149 3.74 -0.59 8.54
CA MET A 149 2.67 -1.24 9.32
C MET A 149 3.21 -1.87 10.61
N PHE A 150 4.36 -2.55 10.52
CA PHE A 150 5.07 -3.13 11.66
C PHE A 150 5.84 -2.09 12.50
N GLY A 151 5.84 -0.81 12.11
CA GLY A 151 6.41 0.28 12.89
C GLY A 151 7.91 0.50 12.70
N THR A 152 8.50 -0.01 11.62
CA THR A 152 9.94 0.18 11.35
C THR A 152 10.22 1.60 10.88
N GLN A 153 11.06 2.33 11.62
CA GLN A 153 11.40 3.71 11.29
C GLN A 153 12.17 3.80 9.96
N SER A 154 13.01 2.82 9.65
CA SER A 154 13.73 2.74 8.38
C SER A 154 12.79 2.64 7.18
N ALA A 155 11.67 1.91 7.32
CA ALA A 155 10.66 1.88 6.27
C ALA A 155 9.93 3.22 6.14
N ASN A 156 9.58 3.89 7.25
CA ASN A 156 8.99 5.24 7.21
C ASN A 156 9.87 6.20 6.40
N THR A 157 11.18 6.22 6.68
CA THR A 157 12.12 7.07 5.96
C THR A 157 12.24 6.67 4.48
N ALA A 158 12.29 5.38 4.18
CA ALA A 158 12.40 4.89 2.80
C ALA A 158 11.15 5.20 1.97
N VAL A 159 9.95 5.00 2.51
CA VAL A 159 8.69 5.36 1.85
C VAL A 159 8.63 6.86 1.58
N GLY A 160 9.04 7.70 2.54
CA GLY A 160 9.13 9.15 2.32
C GLY A 160 10.06 9.54 1.17
N LYS A 161 11.22 8.87 1.05
CA LYS A 161 12.15 9.07 -0.08
C LYS A 161 11.54 8.66 -1.42
N VAL A 162 10.87 7.50 -1.47
CA VAL A 162 10.17 7.00 -2.66
C VAL A 162 9.08 7.98 -3.09
N ALA A 163 8.26 8.45 -2.14
CA ALA A 163 7.23 9.44 -2.40
C ALA A 163 7.81 10.76 -2.93
N THR A 164 8.92 11.24 -2.35
CA THR A 164 9.61 12.45 -2.83
C THR A 164 10.09 12.32 -4.27
N MET A 165 10.67 11.17 -4.64
CA MET A 165 11.10 10.91 -6.02
C MET A 165 9.91 10.94 -6.98
N MET A 166 8.80 10.31 -6.60
CA MET A 166 7.59 10.30 -7.42
C MET A 166 6.96 11.69 -7.59
N SER A 167 6.91 12.49 -6.52
CA SER A 167 6.38 13.85 -6.57
C SER A 167 7.21 14.76 -7.49
N ARG A 168 8.55 14.64 -7.45
CA ARG A 168 9.46 15.48 -8.26
C ARG A 168 9.34 15.20 -9.76
N GLU A 169 9.21 13.93 -10.12
CA GLU A 169 9.16 13.51 -11.52
C GLU A 169 7.73 13.47 -12.07
N VAL A 170 6.72 13.83 -11.25
CA VAL A 170 5.29 13.64 -11.54
C VAL A 170 5.03 12.21 -12.04
N ALA A 171 5.71 11.25 -11.40
CA ALA A 171 5.82 9.90 -11.88
C ALA A 171 4.48 9.17 -11.71
N ARG A 172 3.94 8.66 -12.82
CA ARG A 172 2.75 7.79 -12.83
C ARG A 172 3.07 6.31 -12.57
N LYS A 173 4.33 5.98 -12.33
CA LYS A 173 4.83 4.62 -12.06
C LYS A 173 5.83 4.65 -10.91
N LEU A 174 6.06 3.48 -10.31
CA LEU A 174 7.06 3.32 -9.26
C LEU A 174 8.48 3.62 -9.78
N PRO A 175 9.36 4.24 -8.98
CA PRO A 175 10.74 4.52 -9.36
C PRO A 175 11.59 3.24 -9.31
N GLN A 176 11.51 2.44 -10.39
CA GLN A 176 12.10 1.09 -10.50
C GLN A 176 13.57 1.04 -10.04
N LYS A 177 14.44 1.90 -10.63
CA LYS A 177 15.87 1.92 -10.30
C LYS A 177 16.14 2.18 -8.81
N ALA A 178 15.40 3.11 -8.20
CA ALA A 178 15.58 3.43 -6.79
C ALA A 178 15.19 2.25 -5.89
N LEU A 179 14.11 1.56 -6.25
CA LEU A 179 13.56 0.43 -5.51
C LEU A 179 14.39 -0.85 -5.66
N THR A 180 15.09 -1.06 -6.78
CA THR A 180 15.80 -2.33 -7.05
C THR A 180 17.32 -2.25 -6.96
N GLN A 181 17.91 -1.06 -7.13
CA GLN A 181 19.38 -0.90 -7.21
C GLN A 181 19.90 0.35 -6.50
N GLY A 182 19.02 1.32 -6.21
CA GLY A 182 19.41 2.60 -5.62
C GLY A 182 19.55 2.57 -4.09
N VAL A 183 19.61 3.78 -3.51
CA VAL A 183 19.81 4.01 -2.07
C VAL A 183 18.70 3.47 -1.17
N VAL A 184 17.54 3.12 -1.74
CA VAL A 184 16.40 2.56 -1.00
C VAL A 184 16.53 1.04 -0.88
N TYR A 185 17.12 0.37 -1.87
CA TYR A 185 17.16 -1.09 -1.94
C TYR A 185 17.81 -1.77 -0.73
N PRO A 186 18.94 -1.28 -0.17
CA PRO A 186 19.49 -1.86 1.06
C PRO A 186 18.55 -1.77 2.27
N VAL A 187 17.70 -0.74 2.33
CA VAL A 187 16.68 -0.61 3.39
C VAL A 187 15.58 -1.64 3.18
N VAL A 188 15.16 -1.86 1.93
CA VAL A 188 14.18 -2.91 1.59
C VAL A 188 14.65 -4.27 2.09
N LYS A 189 15.90 -4.67 1.81
CA LYS A 189 16.46 -5.96 2.27
C LYS A 189 16.44 -6.10 3.78
N LYS A 190 16.87 -5.05 4.50
CA LYS A 190 16.85 -5.04 5.97
C LYS A 190 15.43 -5.18 6.52
N VAL A 191 14.46 -4.49 5.93
CA VAL A 191 13.05 -4.57 6.32
C VAL A 191 12.49 -5.95 6.00
N ALA A 192 12.75 -6.51 4.83
CA ALA A 192 12.34 -7.86 4.45
C ALA A 192 12.91 -8.92 5.42
N GLY A 193 14.18 -8.81 5.78
CA GLY A 193 14.82 -9.68 6.78
C GLY A 193 14.13 -9.60 8.15
N TYR A 194 13.85 -8.38 8.62
CA TYR A 194 13.10 -8.17 9.86
C TYR A 194 11.69 -8.79 9.80
N LEU A 195 10.94 -8.52 8.73
CA LEU A 195 9.58 -9.02 8.56
C LEU A 195 9.54 -10.55 8.43
N GLY A 196 10.54 -11.16 7.80
CA GLY A 196 10.64 -12.61 7.67
C GLY A 196 10.89 -13.32 9.00
N VAL A 197 11.57 -12.66 9.95
CA VAL A 197 11.65 -13.16 11.32
C VAL A 197 10.32 -12.94 12.05
N GLU A 198 9.77 -11.73 11.95
CA GLU A 198 8.63 -11.30 12.77
C GLU A 198 7.32 -12.01 12.39
N MET A 199 7.00 -12.10 11.10
CA MET A 199 5.78 -12.77 10.62
C MET A 199 5.81 -14.27 10.90
N THR A 200 6.97 -14.91 10.82
CA THR A 200 7.09 -16.33 11.17
C THR A 200 6.97 -16.54 12.67
N LYS A 201 7.56 -15.70 13.53
CA LYS A 201 7.40 -15.80 15.00
C LYS A 201 5.95 -15.65 15.45
N GLN A 202 5.20 -14.74 14.83
CA GLN A 202 3.78 -14.52 15.16
C GLN A 202 2.88 -15.71 14.80
N THR A 203 3.30 -16.60 13.89
CA THR A 203 2.58 -17.83 13.52
C THR A 203 3.18 -19.10 14.15
N PHE A 204 4.49 -19.14 14.43
CA PHE A 204 5.22 -20.31 14.94
C PHE A 204 5.45 -20.33 16.46
N ALA A 205 4.64 -19.62 17.26
CA ALA A 205 4.61 -19.86 18.70
C ALA A 205 3.94 -21.21 19.03
N LYS A 206 4.56 -22.31 18.61
CA LYS A 206 4.35 -23.62 19.23
C LYS A 206 5.15 -23.61 20.53
N SER A 207 4.43 -23.49 21.64
CA SER A 207 4.71 -24.11 22.93
C SER A 207 6.20 -24.41 23.24
N VAL A 208 6.91 -23.51 23.94
CA VAL A 208 7.78 -23.83 25.10
C VAL A 208 8.05 -22.53 25.91
N SER A 209 7.61 -22.58 27.17
CA SER A 209 8.02 -21.86 28.40
C SER A 209 8.33 -20.34 28.42
N LYS A 210 7.54 -19.67 29.27
CA LYS A 210 7.86 -18.60 30.23
C LYS A 210 8.71 -17.40 29.78
N ALA A 211 8.09 -16.23 30.03
CA ALA A 211 8.67 -14.88 30.13
C ALA A 211 8.87 -14.11 28.81
N ILE A 212 7.75 -13.55 28.32
CA ILE A 212 7.48 -12.13 28.00
C ILE A 212 6.29 -12.15 27.00
N PRO A 213 5.08 -11.69 27.38
CA PRO A 213 3.92 -11.75 26.49
C PRO A 213 4.00 -10.60 25.48
N VAL A 214 4.66 -10.84 24.35
CA VAL A 214 4.47 -10.03 23.15
C VAL A 214 3.97 -10.96 22.04
N VAL A 215 2.64 -11.06 21.98
CA VAL A 215 1.84 -11.52 20.83
C VAL A 215 2.27 -12.89 20.28
N GLY A 216 1.98 -13.96 21.02
CA GLY A 216 2.29 -15.33 20.61
C GLY A 216 1.19 -16.36 20.90
N ALA A 217 -0.08 -15.97 20.97
CA ALA A 217 -1.15 -16.91 21.32
C ALA A 217 -2.42 -16.69 20.49
N VAL A 218 -2.71 -17.66 19.62
CA VAL A 218 -4.00 -17.93 18.95
C VAL A 218 -4.47 -16.81 18.02
N LEU A 219 -4.62 -17.14 16.72
CA LEU A 219 -5.36 -16.37 15.71
C LEU A 219 -6.85 -16.29 16.08
N SER A 220 -7.20 -15.82 17.27
CA SER A 220 -8.59 -15.49 17.61
C SER A 220 -8.94 -14.20 16.89
N GLY A 221 -10.18 -14.07 16.42
CA GLY A 221 -10.64 -12.84 15.78
C GLY A 221 -10.41 -11.59 16.63
N GLY A 222 -10.42 -11.71 17.96
CA GLY A 222 -10.12 -10.63 18.90
C GLY A 222 -8.65 -10.16 18.87
N LEU A 223 -7.69 -11.08 18.83
CA LEU A 223 -6.27 -10.70 18.73
C LEU A 223 -5.94 -10.09 17.36
N THR A 224 -6.49 -10.68 16.29
CA THR A 224 -6.36 -10.13 14.94
C THR A 224 -6.92 -8.71 14.84
N LEU A 225 -8.09 -8.46 15.43
CA LEU A 225 -8.68 -7.13 15.54
C LEU A 225 -7.74 -6.15 16.27
N ALA A 226 -7.16 -6.59 17.40
CA ALA A 226 -6.29 -5.78 18.23
C ALA A 226 -4.96 -5.40 17.56
N THR A 227 -4.43 -6.23 16.65
CA THR A 227 -3.13 -6.00 16.01
C THR A 227 -3.25 -5.40 14.60
N PHE A 228 -4.15 -5.93 13.76
CA PHE A 228 -4.30 -5.52 12.35
C PHE A 228 -4.68 -4.05 12.22
N ARG A 229 -5.63 -3.59 13.02
CA ARG A 229 -6.15 -2.21 12.93
C ARG A 229 -5.08 -1.17 13.27
N PRO A 230 -4.31 -1.27 14.37
CA PRO A 230 -3.19 -0.37 14.62
C PRO A 230 -2.15 -0.36 13.50
N MET A 231 -1.79 -1.53 12.95
CA MET A 231 -0.83 -1.62 11.85
C MET A 231 -1.29 -0.87 10.61
N ALA A 232 -2.55 -1.08 10.18
CA ALA A 232 -3.12 -0.36 9.05
C ALA A 232 -3.23 1.15 9.31
N LYS A 233 -3.55 1.56 10.54
CA LYS A 233 -3.57 2.98 10.95
C LYS A 233 -2.18 3.62 10.90
N ARG A 234 -1.09 2.90 11.21
CA ARG A 234 0.28 3.42 11.08
C ARG A 234 0.60 3.73 9.62
N LEU A 235 0.30 2.80 8.72
CA LEU A 235 0.50 3.04 7.28
C LEU A 235 -0.35 4.20 6.79
N LYS A 236 -1.64 4.23 7.16
CA LYS A 236 -2.53 5.37 6.86
C LYS A 236 -1.91 6.70 7.28
N LYS A 237 -1.52 6.82 8.57
CA LYS A 237 -0.94 8.04 9.13
C LYS A 237 0.35 8.45 8.42
N HIS A 238 1.18 7.47 8.05
CA HIS A 238 2.42 7.76 7.33
C HIS A 238 2.12 8.27 5.92
N LEU A 239 1.27 7.57 5.16
CA LEU A 239 0.94 7.93 3.78
C LEU A 239 0.20 9.25 3.67
N SER A 240 -0.73 9.55 4.58
CA SER A 240 -1.48 10.81 4.59
C SER A 240 -0.61 12.04 4.88
N GLY A 241 0.56 11.84 5.49
CA GLY A 241 1.53 12.91 5.77
C GLY A 241 2.50 13.21 4.62
N LEU A 242 2.51 12.40 3.56
CA LEU A 242 3.41 12.57 2.42
C LEU A 242 2.89 13.64 1.45
N ASP A 243 3.79 14.28 0.71
CA ASP A 243 3.42 15.31 -0.28
C ASP A 243 2.53 14.75 -1.40
N LEU A 244 2.63 13.44 -1.69
CA LEU A 244 1.72 12.75 -2.63
C LEU A 244 0.24 12.85 -2.23
N ALA A 245 -0.05 12.90 -0.92
CA ALA A 245 -1.42 12.94 -0.41
C ALA A 245 -2.01 14.36 -0.39
N ARG A 246 -1.19 15.40 -0.61
CA ARG A 246 -1.64 16.79 -0.51
C ARG A 246 -2.30 17.22 -1.81
N PRO A 247 -3.54 17.77 -1.77
CA PRO A 247 -4.15 18.37 -2.94
C PRO A 247 -3.23 19.48 -3.49
N ALA A 248 -3.06 19.53 -4.81
CA ALA A 248 -2.36 20.67 -5.41
C ALA A 248 -3.16 21.95 -5.10
N PRO A 249 -2.51 23.06 -4.70
CA PRO A 249 -3.18 24.36 -4.59
C PRO A 249 -3.89 24.64 -5.90
N GLY A 250 -5.19 24.95 -5.82
CA GLY A 250 -6.14 24.89 -6.93
C GLY A 250 -5.60 25.47 -8.24
N VAL A 251 -5.27 24.60 -9.19
CA VAL A 251 -5.38 24.97 -10.60
C VAL A 251 -6.87 24.90 -10.91
N VAL A 252 -7.53 26.06 -10.83
CA VAL A 252 -8.81 26.27 -11.49
C VAL A 252 -8.51 26.19 -12.99
N ILE A 253 -8.59 24.99 -13.57
CA ILE A 253 -8.56 24.83 -15.02
C ILE A 253 -9.94 25.31 -15.50
N GLY A 254 -10.05 26.61 -15.75
CA GLY A 254 -11.33 27.20 -16.15
C GLY A 254 -11.42 28.72 -15.98
N GLU A 255 -10.38 29.47 -16.32
CA GLU A 255 -10.60 30.83 -16.81
C GLU A 255 -10.03 30.88 -18.23
N VAL A 256 -10.92 30.68 -19.20
CA VAL A 256 -10.63 31.02 -20.58
C VAL A 256 -10.46 32.53 -20.57
N VAL A 257 -9.21 33.01 -20.61
CA VAL A 257 -8.95 34.41 -20.96
C VAL A 257 -9.47 34.57 -22.38
N ALA A 258 -10.69 35.08 -22.50
CA ALA A 258 -11.20 35.55 -23.77
C ALA A 258 -10.26 36.66 -24.23
N VAL A 259 -9.44 36.36 -25.23
CA VAL A 259 -8.69 37.38 -25.96
C VAL A 259 -9.74 38.32 -26.55
N HIS A 260 -9.84 39.50 -25.96
CA HIS A 260 -10.70 40.57 -26.46
C HIS A 260 -10.01 41.13 -27.71
N ASP A 261 -10.37 40.59 -28.88
CA ASP A 261 -10.02 41.21 -30.16
C ASP A 261 -10.66 42.61 -30.19
N SER A 262 -9.82 43.63 -29.99
CA SER A 262 -10.20 45.01 -30.23
C SER A 262 -10.09 45.27 -31.74
N PRO A 263 -11.16 45.72 -32.42
CA PRO A 263 -11.08 46.01 -33.84
C PRO A 263 -10.15 47.21 -34.09
N LEU A 264 -9.28 47.05 -35.08
CA LEU A 264 -8.41 48.08 -35.61
C LEU A 264 -9.23 49.32 -36.01
N SER A 265 -9.08 50.41 -35.25
CA SER A 265 -9.52 51.74 -35.68
C SER A 265 -8.50 52.26 -36.69
N GLY A 266 -8.89 52.22 -37.97
CA GLY A 266 -8.18 52.90 -39.04
C GLY A 266 -8.11 54.40 -38.79
N ARG A 267 -6.89 54.95 -38.75
CA ARG A 267 -6.66 56.37 -38.99
C ARG A 267 -6.14 56.53 -40.41
N ASP A 268 -7.05 56.78 -41.33
CA ASP A 268 -6.76 57.62 -42.48
C ASP A 268 -6.77 59.07 -42.01
N ARG A 269 -5.63 59.76 -42.14
CA ARG A 269 -5.59 61.19 -42.51
C ARG A 269 -4.30 61.48 -43.28
N ALA A 270 -4.47 61.63 -44.59
CA ALA A 270 -3.57 62.38 -45.45
C ALA A 270 -3.93 63.86 -45.41
N PHE A 271 -2.90 64.70 -45.61
CA PHE A 271 -2.87 66.16 -45.79
C PHE A 271 -3.02 67.04 -44.54
#